data_AF-A0A8C8APD4-F1
#
_entry.id   AF-A0A8C8APD4-F1
#
_cell.length_a   1.000
_cell.length_b   1.000
_cell.length_c   1.000
_cell.angle_alpha   90.00
_cell.angle_beta   90.00
_cell.angle_gamma   90.00
#
_symmetry.space_group_name_H-M   'P 1'
#
loop_
_entity.id
_entity.type
_entity.pdbx_description
1 polymer ?
#
loop_
_entity_poly.entity_id
_entity_poly.type
_entity_poly.pdbx_seq_one_letter_code
_entity_poly.pdbx_strand_id
1 'polypeptide(L)'
;SCKTHLCKGYGNMSPDATFKKLKASLMRAPALGLPDPTKAFELFTHQRQGVALGVLTQFLGPEQRAVAYFSKQLDTASQGWPGCLRAVAATMILIIENNHFWMQTRTHILMEAVSYRME
;
A
#
# COMPACT_ATOMS: atom_id res chain seq x y z
N SER A 1 -15.92 -1.35 -5.09
CA SER A 1 -15.42 -1.49 -6.47
C SER A 1 -14.03 -0.87 -6.54
N CYS A 2 -12.99 -1.63 -6.16
CA CYS A 2 -11.60 -1.15 -6.14
C CYS A 2 -10.97 -1.47 -7.49
N LYS A 3 -10.90 -0.49 -8.40
CA LYS A 3 -10.20 -0.62 -9.69
C LYS A 3 -8.73 -0.22 -9.53
N THR A 4 -7.96 -0.99 -8.77
CA THR A 4 -6.51 -0.83 -8.72
C THR A 4 -5.88 -1.49 -9.95
N HIS A 5 -5.78 -0.74 -11.05
CA HIS A 5 -4.92 -1.12 -12.18
C HIS A 5 -3.44 -1.33 -11.78
N LEU A 6 -3.03 -0.90 -10.57
CA LEU A 6 -1.73 -1.19 -9.98
C LEU A 6 -1.54 -2.66 -9.59
N CYS A 7 -2.62 -3.44 -9.42
CA CYS A 7 -2.55 -4.85 -9.04
C CYS A 7 -2.45 -5.78 -10.27
N LYS A 8 -1.83 -5.38 -11.38
CA LYS A 8 -1.49 -6.31 -12.48
C LYS A 8 0.01 -6.51 -12.56
N GLY A 9 0.42 -7.74 -12.22
CA GLY A 9 1.79 -8.21 -12.02
C GLY A 9 2.82 -7.74 -13.05
N TYR A 10 4.02 -7.47 -12.54
CA TYR A 10 5.21 -7.06 -13.29
C TYR A 10 6.12 -8.25 -13.65
N GLY A 11 5.69 -9.49 -13.38
CA GLY A 11 6.57 -10.66 -13.37
C GLY A 11 7.20 -11.09 -14.70
N ASN A 12 6.65 -10.69 -15.86
CA ASN A 12 7.07 -11.20 -17.18
C ASN A 12 7.31 -10.10 -18.23
N MET A 13 7.61 -8.85 -17.83
CA MET A 13 7.85 -7.74 -18.77
C MET A 13 9.34 -7.37 -18.82
N SER A 14 9.81 -6.94 -19.99
CA SER A 14 11.14 -6.32 -20.11
C SER A 14 11.25 -5.07 -19.24
N PRO A 15 12.46 -4.68 -18.79
CA PRO A 15 12.66 -3.49 -17.96
C PRO A 15 12.04 -2.22 -18.57
N ASP A 16 12.20 -2.03 -19.88
CA ASP A 16 11.64 -0.89 -20.60
C ASP A 16 10.11 -0.87 -20.61
N ALA A 17 9.47 -2.03 -20.78
CA ALA A 17 8.02 -2.17 -20.75
C ALA A 17 7.48 -1.90 -19.34
N THR A 18 8.17 -2.39 -18.32
CA THR A 18 7.85 -2.16 -16.90
C THR A 18 7.93 -0.67 -16.55
N PHE A 19 9.00 0.01 -16.95
CA PHE A 19 9.18 1.44 -16.69
C PHE A 19 8.11 2.29 -17.41
N LYS A 20 7.82 2.00 -18.68
CA LYS A 20 6.74 2.70 -19.43
C LYS A 20 5.38 2.52 -18.76
N LYS A 21 5.08 1.31 -18.28
CA LYS A 21 3.82 1.03 -17.57
C LYS A 21 3.74 1.75 -16.23
N LEU A 22 4.84 1.81 -15.48
CA LEU A 22 4.93 2.59 -14.24
C LEU A 22 4.67 4.07 -14.52
N LYS A 23 5.38 4.66 -15.50
CA LYS A 23 5.17 6.06 -15.92
C LYS A 23 3.71 6.33 -16.27
N ALA A 24 3.10 5.48 -17.10
CA ALA A 24 1.70 5.64 -17.49
C ALA A 24 0.73 5.53 -16.28
N SER A 25 1.06 4.68 -15.30
CA SER A 25 0.25 4.54 -14.09
C SER A 25 0.36 5.76 -13.18
N LEU A 26 1.57 6.31 -13.01
CA LEU A 26 1.79 7.54 -12.23
C LEU A 26 1.10 8.74 -12.87
N MET A 27 1.13 8.86 -14.21
CA MET A 27 0.42 9.93 -14.92
C MET A 27 -1.11 9.85 -14.81
N ARG A 28 -1.66 8.67 -14.49
CA ARG A 28 -3.10 8.44 -14.31
C ARG A 28 -3.53 8.43 -12.84
N ALA A 29 -2.58 8.39 -11.91
CA ALA A 29 -2.89 8.35 -10.50
C ALA A 29 -3.62 9.64 -10.12
N PRO A 30 -4.66 9.56 -9.27
CA PRO A 30 -5.32 10.76 -8.77
C PRO A 30 -4.32 11.60 -7.99
N ALA A 31 -4.51 12.93 -8.01
CA ALA A 31 -3.69 13.83 -7.23
C ALA A 31 -3.79 13.49 -5.74
N LEU A 32 -2.65 13.51 -5.05
CA LEU A 32 -2.58 13.30 -3.62
C LEU A 32 -3.20 14.49 -2.87
N GLY A 33 -3.95 14.20 -1.82
CA GLY A 33 -4.42 15.18 -0.86
C GLY A 33 -3.28 15.64 0.05
N LEU A 34 -3.29 16.92 0.43
CA LEU A 34 -2.39 17.41 1.47
C LEU A 34 -2.80 16.79 2.83
N PRO A 35 -1.83 16.38 3.67
CA PRO A 35 -2.12 15.85 5.00
C PRO A 35 -2.77 16.93 5.88
N ASP A 36 -3.88 16.58 6.53
CA ASP A 36 -4.53 17.40 7.53
C ASP A 36 -4.26 16.80 8.93
N PRO A 37 -3.44 17.44 9.79
CA PRO A 37 -3.05 16.89 11.08
C PRO A 37 -4.21 16.80 12.08
N THR A 38 -5.34 17.45 11.81
CA THR A 38 -6.53 17.40 12.68
C THR A 38 -7.37 16.16 12.46
N LYS A 39 -7.11 15.40 11.38
CA LYS A 39 -7.93 14.27 10.96
C LYS A 39 -7.20 12.95 11.14
N ALA A 40 -7.97 11.93 11.48
CA ALA A 40 -7.46 10.58 11.54
C ALA A 40 -7.06 10.09 10.15
N PHE A 41 -6.00 9.29 10.11
CA PHE A 41 -5.60 8.58 8.91
C PHE A 41 -6.15 7.15 8.90
N GLU A 42 -6.40 6.64 7.71
CA GLU A 42 -6.69 5.23 7.44
C GLU A 42 -5.61 4.66 6.52
N LEU A 43 -4.95 3.59 6.99
CA LEU A 43 -3.98 2.83 6.21
C LEU A 43 -4.61 1.56 5.67
N PHE A 44 -4.66 1.43 4.35
CA PHE A 44 -4.98 0.18 3.68
C PHE A 44 -3.70 -0.53 3.29
N THR A 45 -3.56 -1.79 3.69
CA THR A 45 -2.38 -2.60 3.34
C THR A 45 -2.74 -3.81 2.49
N HIS A 46 -1.82 -4.17 1.60
CA HIS A 46 -1.90 -5.38 0.79
C HIS A 46 -0.51 -5.97 0.60
N GLN A 47 -0.41 -7.30 0.53
CA GLN A 47 0.84 -7.99 0.28
C GLN A 47 0.72 -8.82 -0.99
N ARG A 48 1.67 -8.67 -1.91
CA ARG A 48 1.74 -9.50 -3.12
C ARG A 48 3.17 -9.76 -3.53
N GLN A 49 3.49 -11.02 -3.86
CA GLN A 49 4.79 -11.42 -4.45
C GLN A 49 6.00 -10.87 -3.67
N GLY A 50 5.96 -10.97 -2.34
CA GLY A 50 7.02 -10.47 -1.46
C GLY A 50 7.10 -8.94 -1.32
N VAL A 51 6.15 -8.19 -1.87
CA VAL A 51 6.08 -6.73 -1.75
C VAL A 51 4.89 -6.33 -0.87
N ALA A 52 5.16 -5.51 0.13
CA ALA A 52 4.19 -4.79 0.93
C ALA A 52 3.75 -3.53 0.18
N LEU A 53 2.45 -3.31 0.08
CA LEU A 53 1.82 -2.16 -0.55
C LEU A 53 0.89 -1.50 0.46
N GLY A 54 0.91 -0.17 0.51
CA GLY A 54 0.08 0.62 1.41
C GLY A 54 -0.51 1.83 0.73
N VAL A 55 -1.72 2.21 1.12
CA VAL A 55 -2.31 3.52 0.79
C VAL A 55 -2.73 4.20 2.08
N LEU A 56 -2.14 5.35 2.36
CA LEU A 56 -2.54 6.20 3.46
C LEU A 56 -3.60 7.19 2.96
N THR A 57 -4.72 7.26 3.66
CA THR A 57 -5.86 8.09 3.26
C THR A 57 -6.40 8.90 4.43
N GLN A 58 -7.12 9.98 4.11
CA GLN A 58 -7.89 10.77 5.06
C GLN A 58 -9.23 11.18 4.45
N PHE A 59 -10.24 11.39 5.28
CA PHE A 59 -11.49 12.01 4.86
C PHE A 59 -11.32 13.53 4.72
N LEU A 60 -11.15 14.00 3.48
CA LEU A 60 -11.06 15.43 3.17
C LEU A 60 -12.43 15.93 2.71
N GLY A 61 -13.28 16.29 3.68
CA GLY A 61 -14.68 16.62 3.44
C GLY A 61 -15.51 15.33 3.34
N PRO A 62 -16.43 15.20 2.36
CA PRO A 62 -17.21 13.97 2.16
C PRO A 62 -16.43 12.85 1.45
N GLU A 63 -15.21 13.12 0.98
CA GLU A 63 -14.43 12.22 0.13
C GLU A 63 -13.20 11.68 0.86
N GLN A 64 -12.95 10.38 0.74
CA GLN A 64 -11.71 9.75 1.17
C GLN A 64 -10.62 9.95 0.11
N ARG A 65 -9.55 10.66 0.47
CA ARG A 65 -8.45 10.98 -0.44
C ARG A 65 -7.16 10.32 0.01
N ALA A 66 -6.38 9.84 -0.95
CA ALA A 66 -5.03 9.33 -0.70
C ALA A 66 -4.08 10.49 -0.39
N VAL A 67 -3.32 10.35 0.67
CA VAL A 67 -2.29 11.30 1.12
C VAL A 67 -0.89 10.76 0.78
N ALA A 68 -0.72 9.44 0.85
CA ALA A 68 0.52 8.78 0.45
C ALA A 68 0.30 7.37 -0.08
N TYR A 69 1.19 6.93 -0.96
CA TYR A 69 1.32 5.54 -1.39
C TYR A 69 2.63 4.98 -0.86
N PHE A 70 2.59 3.77 -0.33
CA PHE A 70 3.76 3.08 0.20
C PHE A 70 3.99 1.78 -0.55
N SER A 71 5.26 1.45 -0.79
CA SER A 71 5.66 0.15 -1.30
C SER A 71 7.01 -0.25 -0.74
N LYS A 72 7.13 -1.46 -0.23
CA LYS A 72 8.39 -1.96 0.30
C LYS A 72 8.54 -3.46 0.05
N GLN A 73 9.71 -3.88 -0.41
CA GLN A 73 10.02 -5.30 -0.52
C GLN A 73 10.27 -5.90 0.87
N LEU A 74 9.64 -7.03 1.16
CA LEU A 74 9.87 -7.79 2.37
C LEU A 74 11.26 -8.42 2.34
N ASP A 75 11.88 -8.58 3.51
CA ASP A 75 13.11 -9.35 3.61
C ASP A 75 12.88 -10.82 3.22
N THR A 76 13.96 -11.49 2.83
CA THR A 76 13.92 -12.87 2.33
C THR A 76 13.30 -13.85 3.33
N ALA A 77 13.48 -13.63 4.64
CA ALA A 77 12.91 -14.51 5.65
C ALA A 77 11.38 -14.34 5.72
N SER A 78 10.91 -13.10 5.78
CA SER A 78 9.47 -12.77 5.77
C SER A 78 8.77 -13.23 4.50
N GLN A 79 9.45 -13.25 3.34
CA GLN A 79 8.89 -13.81 2.12
C GLN A 79 8.59 -15.32 2.24
N GLY A 80 9.35 -16.05 3.05
CA GLY A 80 9.13 -17.48 3.31
C GLY A 80 7.97 -17.78 4.27
N TRP A 81 7.41 -16.78 4.95
CA TRP A 81 6.35 -16.99 5.95
C TRP A 81 5.00 -17.37 5.32
N PRO A 82 4.11 -18.08 6.05
CA PRO A 82 2.74 -18.34 5.59
C PRO A 82 1.97 -17.03 5.40
N GLY A 83 0.97 -17.04 4.51
CA GLY A 83 0.30 -15.84 4.00
C GLY A 83 -0.10 -14.83 5.08
N CYS A 84 -0.77 -15.29 6.15
CA CYS A 84 -1.22 -14.42 7.24
C CYS A 84 -0.07 -13.68 7.92
N LEU A 85 1.01 -14.39 8.27
CA LEU A 85 2.18 -13.80 8.90
C LEU A 85 2.90 -12.84 7.94
N ARG A 86 2.95 -13.18 6.66
CA ARG A 86 3.54 -12.32 5.63
C ARG A 86 2.77 -11.00 5.48
N ALA A 87 1.44 -11.02 5.58
CA ALA A 87 0.64 -9.80 5.54
C ALA A 87 0.79 -8.94 6.80
N VAL A 88 0.92 -9.57 7.97
CA VAL A 88 1.25 -8.86 9.22
C VAL A 88 2.62 -8.20 9.10
N ALA A 89 3.63 -8.93 8.63
CA ALA A 89 4.97 -8.38 8.37
C ALA A 89 4.93 -7.21 7.37
N ALA A 90 4.17 -7.35 6.29
CA ALA A 90 3.95 -6.29 5.29
C ALA A 90 3.29 -5.06 5.88
N THR A 91 2.33 -5.21 6.79
CA THR A 91 1.71 -4.06 7.44
C THR A 91 2.69 -3.39 8.41
N MET A 92 3.42 -4.19 9.18
CA MET A 92 4.36 -3.68 10.18
C MET A 92 5.50 -2.88 9.54
N ILE A 93 6.10 -3.38 8.46
CA ILE A 93 7.20 -2.67 7.77
C ILE A 93 6.74 -1.32 7.23
N LEU A 94 5.51 -1.24 6.70
CA LEU A 94 4.95 0.02 6.19
C LEU A 94 4.72 1.02 7.32
N ILE A 95 4.29 0.57 8.50
CA ILE A 95 4.07 1.42 9.66
C ILE A 95 5.41 1.94 10.20
N ILE A 96 6.38 1.05 10.44
CA ILE A 96 7.66 1.41 11.06
C ILE A 96 8.45 2.37 10.16
N GLU A 97 8.57 2.07 8.86
CA GLU A 97 9.41 2.88 7.97
C GLU A 97 8.80 4.25 7.63
N ASN A 98 7.48 4.39 7.73
CA ASN A 98 6.77 5.62 7.41
C ASN A 98 6.27 6.34 8.67
N ASN A 99 6.98 6.17 9.80
CA ASN A 99 6.56 6.65 11.11
C ASN A 99 6.35 8.16 11.23
N HIS A 100 7.03 8.95 10.40
CA HIS A 100 6.88 10.39 10.38
C HIS A 100 5.44 10.84 10.04
N PHE A 101 4.67 10.04 9.31
CA PHE A 101 3.25 10.33 9.05
C PHE A 101 2.36 10.02 10.26
N TRP A 102 2.72 9.02 11.07
CA TRP A 102 1.92 8.58 12.22
C TRP A 102 2.11 9.46 13.46
N MET A 103 3.24 10.17 13.56
CA MET A 103 3.60 10.95 14.76
C MET A 103 2.71 12.17 15.02
N GLN A 104 1.87 12.58 14.05
CA GLN A 104 1.03 13.77 14.18
C GLN A 104 -0.39 13.49 14.71
N THR A 105 -0.96 12.30 14.51
CA THR A 105 -2.40 12.06 14.79
C THR A 105 -2.72 10.58 15.04
N ARG A 106 -3.89 10.30 15.62
CA ARG A 106 -4.46 8.95 15.76
C ARG A 106 -4.70 8.29 14.40
N THR A 107 -4.31 7.03 14.26
CA THR A 107 -4.35 6.30 12.98
C THR A 107 -5.05 4.96 13.12
N HIS A 108 -5.92 4.65 12.16
CA HIS A 108 -6.64 3.38 12.08
C HIS A 108 -6.01 2.52 10.98
N ILE A 109 -5.60 1.31 11.35
CA ILE A 109 -4.97 0.35 10.43
C ILE A 109 -6.05 -0.59 9.93
N LEU A 110 -6.29 -0.58 8.63
CA LEU A 110 -7.24 -1.46 7.95
C LEU A 110 -6.45 -2.48 7.13
N MET A 111 -6.28 -3.66 7.72
CA MET A 111 -5.78 -4.82 6.98
C MET A 111 -6.96 -5.41 6.20
N GLU A 112 -6.92 -5.40 4.87
CA GLU A 112 -7.86 -6.24 4.13
C GLU A 112 -7.49 -7.71 4.40
N ALA A 113 -8.38 -8.42 5.10
CA ALA A 113 -8.38 -9.88 5.16
C ALA A 113 -8.84 -10.41 3.79
N VAL A 114 -8.03 -10.23 2.75
CA VAL A 114 -8.28 -10.86 1.46
C VAL A 114 -7.99 -12.35 1.64
N SER A 115 -9.07 -13.11 1.88
CA SER A 115 -9.19 -14.56 1.77
C SER A 115 -7.89 -15.27 1.43
N TYR A 116 -7.12 -15.67 2.45
CA TYR A 116 -6.05 -16.64 2.25
C TYR A 116 -6.72 -17.93 1.79
N ARG A 117 -6.78 -18.14 0.47
CA ARG A 117 -6.96 -19.48 -0.04
C ARG A 117 -5.72 -20.24 0.41
N MET A 118 -5.91 -21.18 1.33
CA MET A 118 -4.89 -22.14 1.73
C MET A 118 -4.63 -23.03 0.52
N GLU A 119 -3.69 -22.64 -0.33
CA GLU A 119 -3.07 -23.49 -1.35
C GLU A 119 -1.56 -23.27 -1.30
#